data_AF-A0A945B9Z4-F1
#
_entry.id   AF-A0A945B9Z4-F1
#
_cell.length_a   1.000
_cell.length_b   1.000
_cell.length_c   1.000
_cell.angle_alpha   90.00
_cell.angle_beta   90.00
_cell.angle_gamma   90.00
#
_symmetry.space_group_name_H-M   'P 1'
#
loop_
_entity.id
_entity.type
_entity.pdbx_description
1 polymer ?
#
loop_
_entity_poly.entity_id
_entity_poly.type
_entity_poly.pdbx_seq_one_letter_code
_entity_poly.pdbx_strand_id
1 'polypeptide(L)'
;SFSYTKEMVQNFFESRNREQLLCYSQFLQIWDAIFVFVYTLMYASWVLYFFKNKRLFLIIPILVMIADWAENYVELLMLKTYLNSSSISETLVSLGSGINLFKWVLSSLTYLIILFGIIITLKIFLTKFKRFF
;
A
#
# COMPACT_ATOMS: atom_id res chain seq x y z
N SER A 1 -4.98 -12.39 5.63
CA SER A 1 -6.08 -11.46 5.92
C SER A 1 -5.63 -10.06 5.48
N PHE A 2 -6.54 -9.20 5.01
CA PHE A 2 -6.24 -7.78 4.66
C PHE A 2 -6.23 -6.86 5.89
N SER A 3 -6.40 -7.44 7.07
CA SER A 3 -6.40 -6.81 8.37
C SER A 3 -5.63 -7.71 9.35
N TYR A 4 -5.15 -7.13 10.44
CA TYR A 4 -4.47 -7.85 11.51
C TYR A 4 -5.14 -7.59 12.87
N THR A 5 -4.91 -8.49 13.82
CA THR A 5 -5.46 -8.47 15.17
C THR A 5 -4.35 -8.21 16.16
N LYS A 6 -4.71 -7.81 17.39
CA LYS A 6 -3.74 -7.60 18.47
C LYS A 6 -2.88 -8.85 18.71
N GLU A 7 -3.51 -10.02 18.74
CA GLU A 7 -2.81 -11.30 18.94
C GLU A 7 -1.79 -11.56 17.82
N MET A 8 -2.13 -11.29 16.56
CA MET A 8 -1.18 -11.44 15.45
C MET A 8 0.02 -10.51 15.60
N VAL A 9 -0.21 -9.23 15.91
CA VAL A 9 0.88 -8.25 16.11
C VAL A 9 1.73 -8.62 17.33
N GLN A 10 1.10 -9.07 18.40
CA GLN A 10 1.78 -9.45 19.63
C GLN A 10 2.65 -10.70 19.45
N ASN A 11 2.11 -11.75 18.84
CA ASN A 11 2.88 -12.95 18.49
C ASN A 11 4.04 -12.61 17.52
N PHE A 12 3.83 -11.66 16.61
CA PHE A 12 4.89 -11.17 15.73
C PHE A 12 5.99 -10.48 16.54
N PHE A 13 5.69 -9.58 17.48
CA PHE A 13 6.75 -8.93 18.26
C PHE A 13 7.45 -9.88 19.25
N GLU A 14 6.70 -10.77 19.91
CA GLU A 14 7.25 -11.71 20.91
C GLU A 14 8.17 -12.77 20.30
N SER A 15 7.94 -13.15 19.04
CA SER A 15 8.79 -14.11 18.32
C SER A 15 10.14 -13.51 17.86
N ARG A 16 10.40 -12.24 18.13
CA ARG A 16 11.58 -11.49 17.65
C ARG A 16 12.40 -10.94 18.79
N ASN A 17 13.72 -10.97 18.63
CA ASN A 17 14.62 -10.33 19.58
C ASN A 17 14.68 -8.79 19.34
N ARG A 18 15.29 -8.07 20.27
CA ARG A 18 15.36 -6.60 20.22
C ARG A 18 16.04 -6.07 18.96
N GLU A 19 17.10 -6.72 18.48
CA GLU A 19 17.82 -6.31 17.27
C GLU A 19 16.95 -6.47 16.02
N GLN A 20 16.21 -7.57 15.92
CA GLN A 20 15.25 -7.81 14.84
C GLN A 20 14.12 -6.77 14.83
N LEU A 21 13.62 -6.38 16.01
CA LEU A 21 12.62 -5.32 16.14
C LEU A 21 13.17 -3.94 15.73
N LEU A 22 14.42 -3.63 16.08
CA LEU A 22 15.07 -2.40 15.63
C LEU A 22 15.30 -2.40 14.11
N CYS A 23 15.69 -3.54 13.53
CA CYS A 23 15.81 -3.71 12.09
C CYS A 23 14.45 -3.51 11.40
N TYR A 24 13.37 -4.08 11.95
CA TYR A 24 12.00 -3.85 11.46
C TYR A 24 11.61 -2.37 11.49
N SER A 25 11.96 -1.65 12.57
CA SER A 25 11.77 -0.20 12.66
C SER A 25 12.46 0.56 11.52
N GLN A 26 13.72 0.23 11.25
CA GLN A 26 14.49 0.85 10.17
C GLN A 26 13.92 0.51 8.80
N PHE A 27 13.46 -0.73 8.62
CA PHE A 27 12.80 -1.17 7.40
C PHE A 27 11.54 -0.33 7.10
N LEU A 28 10.64 -0.17 8.08
CA LEU A 28 9.42 0.63 7.92
C LEU A 28 9.70 2.10 7.58
N GLN A 29 10.75 2.67 8.19
CA GLN A 29 11.11 4.08 8.00
C GLN A 29 11.76 4.36 6.64
N ILE A 30 12.60 3.45 6.15
CA ILE A 30 13.43 3.68 4.97
C ILE A 30 12.90 2.88 3.79
N TRP A 31 12.99 1.55 3.88
CA TRP A 31 12.75 0.67 2.75
C TRP A 31 11.29 0.67 2.33
N ASP A 32 10.39 0.53 3.29
CA ASP A 32 8.98 0.43 2.99
C ASP A 32 8.42 1.78 2.50
N ALA A 33 8.90 2.89 3.07
CA ALA A 33 8.59 4.23 2.60
C ALA A 33 9.04 4.49 1.15
N ILE A 34 10.27 4.08 0.79
CA ILE A 34 10.81 4.19 -0.57
C ILE A 34 10.03 3.30 -1.54
N PHE A 35 9.75 2.05 -1.15
CA PHE A 35 9.06 1.09 -2.00
C PHE A 35 7.69 1.63 -2.45
N VAL A 36 6.95 2.20 -1.51
CA VAL A 36 5.65 2.83 -1.73
C VAL A 36 5.70 3.98 -2.72
N PHE A 37 6.72 4.82 -2.58
CA PHE A 37 6.94 5.93 -3.49
C PHE A 37 7.21 5.43 -4.92
N VAL A 38 8.08 4.43 -5.08
CA VAL A 38 8.45 3.88 -6.40
C VAL A 38 7.26 3.24 -7.10
N TYR A 39 6.50 2.36 -6.43
CA TYR A 39 5.36 1.72 -7.09
C TYR A 39 4.25 2.74 -7.39
N THR A 40 4.10 3.79 -6.57
CA THR A 40 3.10 4.84 -6.81
C THR A 40 3.43 5.64 -8.06
N LEU A 41 4.71 5.96 -8.28
CA LEU A 41 5.17 6.59 -9.53
C LEU A 41 4.90 5.68 -10.75
N MET A 42 5.12 4.38 -10.60
CA MET A 42 4.81 3.42 -11.65
C MET A 42 3.31 3.41 -11.97
N TYR A 43 2.43 3.31 -10.97
CA TYR A 43 0.98 3.33 -11.17
C TYR A 43 0.50 4.66 -11.76
N ALA A 44 1.00 5.78 -11.26
CA ALA A 44 0.70 7.10 -11.80
C ALA A 44 1.09 7.21 -13.28
N SER A 45 2.25 6.66 -13.67
CA SER A 45 2.71 6.63 -15.06
C SER A 45 1.78 5.83 -15.96
N TRP A 46 1.33 4.65 -15.52
CA TRP A 46 0.34 3.86 -16.26
C TRP A 46 -1.00 4.58 -16.40
N VAL A 47 -1.48 5.20 -15.33
CA VAL A 47 -2.74 5.98 -15.36
C VAL A 47 -2.64 7.16 -16.33
N LEU A 48 -1.52 7.89 -16.33
CA LEU A 48 -1.28 8.98 -17.29
C LEU A 48 -1.22 8.48 -18.74
N TYR A 49 -0.58 7.33 -18.95
CA TYR A 49 -0.46 6.71 -20.27
C TYR A 49 -1.83 6.32 -20.83
N PHE A 50 -2.66 5.63 -20.05
CA PHE A 50 -3.98 5.16 -20.49
C PHE A 50 -5.05 6.27 -20.55
N PHE A 51 -5.01 7.23 -19.62
CA PHE A 51 -6.08 8.20 -19.41
C PHE A 51 -5.59 9.66 -19.52
N LYS A 52 -4.94 10.02 -20.64
CA LYS A 52 -4.32 11.34 -20.90
C LYS A 52 -5.14 12.56 -20.43
N ASN A 53 -6.47 12.52 -20.59
CA ASN A 53 -7.38 13.63 -20.24
C ASN A 53 -8.10 13.47 -18.89
N LYS A 54 -7.95 12.34 -18.18
CA LYS A 54 -8.61 12.07 -16.89
C LYS A 54 -7.61 11.94 -15.75
N ARG A 55 -6.87 13.03 -15.49
CA ARG A 55 -5.86 13.11 -14.42
C ARG A 55 -6.43 12.88 -13.01
N LEU A 56 -7.74 12.99 -12.82
CA LEU A 56 -8.40 12.70 -11.53
C LEU A 56 -8.14 11.27 -11.04
N PHE A 57 -7.92 10.31 -11.95
CA PHE A 57 -7.58 8.93 -11.56
C PHE A 57 -6.23 8.82 -10.83
N LEU A 58 -5.36 9.83 -10.91
CA LEU A 58 -4.10 9.87 -10.16
C LEU A 58 -4.29 10.05 -8.66
N ILE A 59 -5.44 10.54 -8.23
CA ILE A 59 -5.75 10.70 -6.80
C ILE A 59 -5.69 9.34 -6.10
N ILE A 60 -6.16 8.27 -6.77
CA ILE A 60 -6.24 6.94 -6.17
C ILE A 60 -4.86 6.38 -5.78
N PRO A 61 -3.87 6.23 -6.70
CA PRO A 61 -2.55 5.73 -6.32
C PRO A 61 -1.82 6.65 -5.32
N ILE A 62 -2.08 7.96 -5.33
CA ILE A 62 -1.52 8.88 -4.33
C ILE A 62 -2.13 8.61 -2.94
N LEU A 63 -3.44 8.36 -2.87
CA LEU A 63 -4.10 7.98 -1.62
C LEU A 63 -3.60 6.62 -1.09
N VAL A 64 -3.27 5.68 -1.98
CA VAL A 64 -2.61 4.40 -1.58
C VAL A 64 -1.30 4.70 -0.87
N MET A 65 -0.43 5.54 -1.45
CA MET A 65 0.84 5.92 -0.84
C MET A 65 0.68 6.56 0.53
N ILE A 66 -0.28 7.49 0.67
CA ILE A 66 -0.56 8.15 1.95
C ILE A 66 -1.04 7.11 2.98
N ALA A 67 -1.90 6.17 2.59
CA ALA A 67 -2.38 5.12 3.48
C ALA A 67 -1.25 4.17 3.93
N ASP A 68 -0.33 3.80 3.02
CA ASP A 68 0.85 2.99 3.36
C ASP A 68 1.76 3.69 4.37
N TRP A 69 2.10 4.97 4.13
CA TRP A 69 2.91 5.73 5.07
C TRP A 69 2.20 5.92 6.42
N ALA A 70 0.87 6.11 6.41
CA ALA A 70 0.09 6.20 7.63
C ALA A 70 0.11 4.88 8.41
N GLU A 71 -0.04 3.74 7.75
CA GLU A 71 0.08 2.43 8.40
C GLU A 71 1.47 2.25 9.03
N ASN A 72 2.54 2.53 8.26
CA ASN A 72 3.92 2.40 8.75
C ASN A 72 4.17 3.26 9.98
N TYR A 73 3.59 4.47 10.01
CA TYR A 73 3.66 5.33 11.19
C TYR A 73 2.96 4.70 12.41
N VAL A 74 1.77 4.12 12.24
CA VAL A 74 1.07 3.44 13.35
C VAL A 74 1.84 2.21 13.81
N GLU A 75 2.40 1.41 12.90
CA GLU A 75 3.22 0.25 13.25
C GLU A 75 4.49 0.64 14.02
N LEU A 76 5.16 1.72 13.61
CA LEU A 76 6.29 2.27 14.36
C LEU A 76 5.88 2.71 15.76
N LEU A 77 4.69 3.28 15.93
CA LEU A 77 4.15 3.63 17.24
C LEU A 77 3.88 2.38 18.09
N MET A 78 3.27 1.34 17.50
CA MET A 78 3.07 0.04 18.18
C MET A 78 4.39 -0.56 18.64
N LEU A 79 5.40 -0.56 17.77
CA LEU A 79 6.74 -1.05 18.04
C LEU A 79 7.41 -0.27 19.18
N LYS A 80 7.31 1.07 19.15
CA LYS A 80 7.84 1.93 20.21
C LYS A 80 7.17 1.65 21.55
N THR A 81 5.85 1.46 21.58
CA THR A 81 5.13 1.10 22.81
C THR A 81 5.58 -0.27 23.32
N TYR A 82 5.67 -1.26 22.43
CA TYR A 82 6.10 -2.61 22.80
C TYR A 82 7.51 -2.65 23.37
N LEU A 83 8.47 -1.93 22.76
CA LEU A 83 9.86 -1.88 23.25
C LEU A 83 10.01 -1.22 24.64
N ASN A 84 9.04 -0.40 25.05
CA ASN A 84 9.07 0.31 26.33
C ASN A 84 8.30 -0.42 27.43
N SER A 85 7.14 -1.02 27.11
CA SER A 85 6.23 -1.59 28.12
C SER A 85 5.90 -3.07 27.90
N SER A 86 6.47 -3.73 26.88
CA SER A 86 6.15 -5.10 26.46
C SER A 86 4.64 -5.32 26.23
N SER A 87 3.91 -4.24 25.95
CA SER A 87 2.46 -4.25 25.79
C SER A 87 2.05 -3.44 24.56
N ILE A 88 0.97 -3.88 23.92
CA ILE A 88 0.45 -3.27 22.70
C ILE A 88 -0.97 -2.80 22.95
N SER A 89 -1.27 -1.56 22.57
CA SER A 89 -2.63 -1.02 22.65
C SER A 89 -3.51 -1.63 21.58
N GLU A 90 -4.66 -2.16 21.99
CA GLU A 90 -5.68 -2.68 21.06
C GLU A 90 -6.23 -1.58 20.15
N THR A 91 -6.36 -0.35 20.66
CA THR A 91 -6.82 0.80 19.86
C THR A 91 -5.85 1.16 18.75
N LEU A 92 -4.54 1.09 19.02
CA LEU A 92 -3.51 1.32 18.00
C LEU A 92 -3.54 0.23 16.95
N VAL A 93 -3.64 -1.03 17.36
CA VAL A 93 -3.73 -2.17 16.44
C VAL A 93 -4.97 -2.07 15.56
N SER A 94 -6.13 -1.75 16.13
CA SER A 94 -7.37 -1.55 15.38
C SER A 94 -7.25 -0.42 14.36
N LEU A 95 -6.63 0.70 14.74
CA LEU A 95 -6.38 1.81 13.83
C LEU A 95 -5.46 1.40 12.66
N GLY A 96 -4.32 0.78 12.95
CA GLY A 96 -3.38 0.33 11.91
C GLY A 96 -4.02 -0.71 10.98
N SER A 97 -4.76 -1.67 11.55
CA SER A 97 -5.50 -2.69 10.83
C SER A 97 -6.57 -2.09 9.90
N GLY A 98 -7.28 -1.07 10.37
CA GLY A 98 -8.25 -0.31 9.57
C GLY A 98 -7.59 0.44 8.41
N ILE A 99 -6.43 1.06 8.64
CA ILE A 99 -5.65 1.73 7.59
C ILE A 99 -5.16 0.71 6.56
N ASN A 100 -4.65 -0.45 6.98
CA ASN A 100 -4.22 -1.52 6.09
C ASN A 100 -5.38 -2.00 5.19
N LEU A 101 -6.57 -2.22 5.77
CA LEU A 101 -7.75 -2.58 4.99
C LEU A 101 -8.11 -1.50 3.97
N PHE A 102 -8.11 -0.23 4.39
CA PHE A 102 -8.38 0.91 3.51
C PHE A 102 -7.38 1.00 2.37
N LYS A 103 -6.09 0.80 2.66
CA LYS A 103 -5.01 0.71 1.69
C LYS A 103 -5.31 -0.38 0.65
N TRP A 104 -5.66 -1.59 1.08
CA TRP A 104 -5.97 -2.70 0.17
C TRP A 104 -7.16 -2.42 -0.76
N VAL A 105 -8.18 -1.72 -0.27
CA VAL A 105 -9.30 -1.27 -1.09
C VAL A 105 -8.83 -0.30 -2.18
N LEU A 106 -8.02 0.70 -1.83
CA LEU A 106 -7.46 1.67 -2.77
C LEU A 106 -6.49 1.01 -3.78
N SER A 107 -5.67 0.06 -3.34
CA SER A 107 -4.77 -0.71 -4.21
C SER A 107 -5.57 -1.54 -5.21
N SER A 108 -6.63 -2.20 -4.77
CA SER A 108 -7.53 -2.96 -5.64
C SER A 108 -8.18 -2.05 -6.69
N LEU A 109 -8.62 -0.86 -6.30
CA LEU A 109 -9.17 0.13 -7.23
C LEU A 109 -8.12 0.61 -8.25
N THR A 110 -6.88 0.83 -7.81
CA THR A 110 -5.76 1.18 -8.70
C THR A 110 -5.53 0.10 -9.76
N TYR A 111 -5.52 -1.17 -9.35
CA TYR A 111 -5.38 -2.29 -10.29
C TYR A 111 -6.53 -2.38 -11.28
N LEU A 112 -7.77 -2.14 -10.85
CA LEU A 112 -8.93 -2.12 -11.75
C LEU A 112 -8.83 -1.00 -12.79
N ILE A 113 -8.39 0.19 -12.40
CA ILE A 113 -8.18 1.33 -13.30
C ILE A 113 -7.13 0.98 -14.37
N ILE A 114 -5.99 0.41 -13.94
CA ILE A 114 -4.91 0.01 -14.84
C ILE A 114 -5.38 -1.09 -15.80
N LEU A 115 -6.05 -2.13 -15.29
CA LEU A 115 -6.58 -3.23 -16.09
C LEU A 115 -7.58 -2.72 -17.15
N PHE A 116 -8.47 -1.80 -16.76
CA PHE A 116 -9.41 -1.17 -17.68
C PHE A 116 -8.67 -0.39 -18.79
N GLY A 117 -7.62 0.34 -18.44
CA GLY A 117 -6.76 1.06 -19.39
C GLY A 117 -6.08 0.12 -20.39
N ILE A 118 -5.57 -1.03 -19.93
CA ILE A 118 -4.99 -2.08 -20.79
C ILE A 118 -6.03 -2.61 -21.77
N ILE A 119 -7.23 -2.98 -21.29
CA ILE A 119 -8.31 -3.52 -22.13
C ILE A 119 -8.71 -2.53 -23.23
N ILE A 120 -8.87 -1.24 -22.90
CA ILE A 120 -9.19 -0.21 -23.88
C ILE A 120 -8.09 -0.12 -24.95
N THR A 121 -6.83 -0.07 -24.51
CA THR A 121 -5.68 0.06 -25.41
C THR A 121 -5.58 -1.13 -26.37
N LEU A 122 -5.76 -2.36 -25.86
CA LEU A 122 -5.78 -3.57 -26.66
C LEU A 122 -6.95 -3.60 -27.66
N LYS A 123 -8.16 -3.19 -27.25
CA LYS A 123 -9.31 -3.08 -28.16
C LYS A 123 -9.06 -2.10 -29.30
N ILE A 124 -8.47 -0.93 -29.01
CA ILE A 124 -8.11 0.07 -30.03
C ILE A 124 -7.04 -0.47 -30.98
N PHE A 125 -6.04 -1.16 -30.45
CA PHE A 125 -4.98 -1.77 -31.25
C PHE A 125 -5.53 -2.84 -32.22
N LEU A 126 -6.34 -3.77 -31.72
CA LEU A 126 -6.95 -4.84 -32.52
C LEU A 126 -7.93 -4.31 -33.58
N THR A 127 -8.72 -3.28 -33.27
CA THR A 127 -9.64 -2.66 -34.24
C THR A 127 -8.90 -1.89 -35.33
N LYS A 128 -7.78 -1.23 -35.02
CA LYS A 128 -6.91 -0.62 -36.04
C LYS A 128 -6.26 -1.68 -36.93
N PHE A 129 -5.76 -2.77 -36.35
CA PHE A 129 -5.14 -3.86 -37.11
C PHE A 129 -6.13 -4.47 -38.12
N LYS A 130 -7.37 -4.74 -37.72
CA LYS A 130 -8.45 -5.22 -38.62
C LYS A 130 -8.82 -4.27 -39.76
N ARG A 131 -8.44 -2.98 -39.71
CA ARG A 131 -8.68 -2.03 -40.81
C ARG A 131 -7.56 -2.03 -41.86
N PHE A 132 -6.42 -2.65 -41.55
CA PHE A 132 -5.26 -2.74 -42.45
C PHE A 132 -5.23 -4.03 -43.28
N PHE A 133 -6.09 -5.01 -42.95
CA PHE A 133 -6.32 -6.25 -43.70
C PHE A 133 -7.75 -6.26 -44.22
#